data_AF-A0A412SUU2-F1
#
_entry.id   AF-A0A412SUU2-F1
#
_cell.length_a   1.000
_cell.length_b   1.000
_cell.length_c   1.000
_cell.angle_alpha   90.00
_cell.angle_beta   90.00
_cell.angle_gamma   90.00
#
_symmetry.space_group_name_H-M   'P 1'
#
loop_
_entity.id
_entity.type
_entity.pdbx_description
1 polymer ?
#
loop_
_entity_poly.entity_id
_entity_poly.type
_entity_poly.pdbx_seq_one_letter_code
_entity_poly.pdbx_strand_id
1 'polypeptide(L)'
;MKNRSISFYILAMVLATGSNAQASDYVLSKDNTHVATTALKYKTKRPLLQDRLFVSQAVEAEIRRIKSELTNPKLAWMFENCFPNTLDTTVRYRKTDGKDDTVVYTGDIHAMWLRDSGAQVWPYVQLANQDPELKAMLAGVIRRQFKCINIDPYANAFLDPYDPNPDHQWMRDMTDMKEGLHERKWEIDSLCYPLRLAYHYWKTTGDISIFDEEWLQAIENKFNLSKIVYIMI
;
A
#
# COMPACT_ATOMS: atom_id res chain seq x y z
N MET A 1 -66.73 20.73 49.08
CA MET A 1 -66.78 21.89 48.16
C MET A 1 -66.05 21.54 46.85
N LYS A 2 -66.77 21.64 45.73
CA LYS A 2 -66.35 21.81 44.31
C LYS A 2 -65.41 20.80 43.58
N ASN A 3 -66.05 19.94 42.78
CA ASN A 3 -65.89 19.67 41.33
C ASN A 3 -64.71 20.22 40.50
N ARG A 4 -64.21 19.31 39.62
CA ARG A 4 -63.93 19.42 38.16
C ARG A 4 -62.69 20.16 37.60
N SER A 5 -61.83 19.36 36.95
CA SER A 5 -61.22 19.52 35.60
C SER A 5 -61.00 20.91 35.00
N ILE A 6 -59.74 21.30 34.75
CA ILE A 6 -59.29 22.29 33.74
C ILE A 6 -57.88 21.85 33.31
N SER A 7 -57.63 21.18 32.17
CA SER A 7 -57.72 21.58 30.75
C SER A 7 -56.72 22.67 30.29
N PHE A 8 -55.78 22.25 29.44
CA PHE A 8 -55.34 22.95 28.23
C PHE A 8 -55.20 24.48 28.29
N TYR A 9 -54.05 25.06 28.69
CA TYR A 9 -53.67 26.43 28.26
C TYR A 9 -52.16 26.72 28.34
N ILE A 10 -51.32 25.83 27.83
CA ILE A 10 -49.95 26.20 27.40
C ILE A 10 -49.70 25.63 26.00
N LEU A 11 -50.57 25.98 25.05
CA LEU A 11 -50.35 25.74 23.62
C LEU A 11 -50.70 26.98 22.76
N ALA A 12 -50.88 28.16 23.37
CA ALA A 12 -51.47 29.30 22.66
C ALA A 12 -50.73 30.63 22.85
N MET A 13 -49.40 30.64 22.97
CA MET A 13 -48.61 31.88 22.89
C MET A 13 -47.26 31.74 22.16
N VAL A 14 -47.21 30.95 21.08
CA VAL A 14 -46.13 31.07 20.06
C VAL A 14 -46.73 31.04 18.64
N LEU A 15 -47.92 31.63 18.45
CA LEU A 15 -48.56 31.79 17.14
C LEU A 15 -48.65 33.27 16.69
N ALA A 16 -47.75 34.14 17.16
CA ALA A 16 -47.81 35.57 16.81
C ALA A 16 -46.45 36.24 16.52
N THR A 17 -45.43 35.47 16.14
CA THR A 17 -44.25 36.01 15.46
C THR A 17 -43.87 35.07 14.33
N GLY A 18 -44.37 35.38 13.13
CA GLY A 18 -44.00 34.69 11.90
C GLY A 18 -42.50 34.81 11.64
N SER A 19 -41.75 33.85 12.14
CA SER A 19 -40.42 33.53 11.64
C SER A 19 -40.53 32.14 11.05
N ASN A 20 -40.53 32.04 9.72
CA ASN A 20 -40.36 30.77 9.04
C ASN A 20 -38.95 30.27 9.36
N ALA A 21 -38.80 29.58 10.50
CA ALA A 21 -37.68 28.70 10.69
C ALA A 21 -37.86 27.56 9.68
N GLN A 22 -37.29 27.72 8.50
CA GLN A 22 -37.08 26.59 7.62
C GLN A 22 -36.21 25.60 8.39
N ALA A 23 -36.79 24.47 8.79
CA ALA A 23 -36.00 23.30 9.07
C ALA A 23 -35.24 23.02 7.77
N SER A 24 -33.96 23.36 7.75
CA SER A 24 -33.08 22.91 6.69
C SER A 24 -33.09 21.39 6.78
N ASP A 25 -33.74 20.73 5.83
CA ASP A 25 -33.58 19.30 5.63
C ASP A 25 -32.08 19.05 5.53
N TYR A 26 -31.50 18.48 6.60
CA TYR A 26 -30.17 17.91 6.53
C TYR A 26 -30.31 16.69 5.61
N VAL A 27 -30.17 16.93 4.31
CA VAL A 27 -29.95 15.87 3.34
C VAL A 27 -28.60 15.28 3.72
N LEU A 28 -28.61 14.21 4.50
CA LEU A 28 -27.48 13.31 4.61
C LEU A 28 -27.09 12.97 3.17
N SER A 29 -25.92 13.47 2.76
CA SER A 29 -25.26 13.08 1.51
C SER A 29 -25.48 11.59 1.35
N LYS A 30 -26.14 11.20 0.26
CA LYS A 30 -26.45 9.81 -0.09
C LYS A 30 -25.25 8.96 0.29
N ASP A 31 -25.41 8.12 1.31
CA ASP A 31 -24.30 7.38 1.87
C ASP A 31 -23.73 6.50 0.75
N ASN A 32 -22.52 6.83 0.29
CA ASN A 32 -21.84 6.09 -0.77
C ASN A 32 -21.55 4.64 -0.35
N THR A 33 -21.78 4.29 0.92
CA THR A 33 -21.73 2.92 1.44
C THR A 33 -23.02 2.13 1.24
N HIS A 34 -24.14 2.73 0.83
CA HIS A 34 -25.39 2.00 0.58
C HIS A 34 -25.63 1.79 -0.92
N VAL A 35 -25.18 0.64 -1.44
CA VAL A 35 -25.53 0.17 -2.79
C VAL A 35 -26.66 -0.84 -2.65
N ALA A 36 -27.78 -0.63 -3.39
CA ALA A 36 -28.88 -1.59 -3.45
C ALA A 36 -28.34 -3.00 -3.74
N THR A 37 -28.69 -3.95 -2.90
CA THR A 37 -28.17 -5.33 -2.88
C THR A 37 -28.60 -6.10 -4.12
N THR A 38 -27.74 -6.11 -5.14
CA THR A 38 -27.75 -7.14 -6.18
C THR A 38 -26.44 -7.90 -6.12
N ALA A 39 -26.38 -8.92 -5.26
CA ALA A 39 -25.22 -9.81 -5.09
C ALA A 39 -24.79 -10.52 -6.40
N LEU A 40 -25.65 -10.54 -7.42
CA LEU A 40 -25.38 -11.12 -8.74
C LEU A 40 -24.50 -10.26 -9.68
N LYS A 41 -24.08 -9.04 -9.30
CA LYS A 41 -23.45 -8.09 -10.24
C LYS A 41 -21.91 -8.09 -10.27
N TYR A 42 -21.23 -8.63 -9.25
CA TYR A 42 -19.80 -8.35 -9.04
C TYR A 42 -18.91 -9.58 -9.20
N LYS A 43 -18.47 -9.86 -10.44
CA LYS A 43 -17.40 -10.83 -10.74
C LYS A 43 -16.04 -10.21 -10.43
N THR A 44 -15.17 -10.94 -9.73
CA THR A 44 -13.80 -10.49 -9.44
C THR A 44 -13.03 -10.12 -10.71
N LYS A 45 -12.15 -9.12 -10.59
CA LYS A 45 -11.23 -8.65 -11.62
C LYS A 45 -9.78 -9.05 -11.36
N ARG A 46 -9.54 -9.83 -10.30
CA ARG A 46 -8.26 -10.48 -10.08
C ARG A 46 -7.92 -11.42 -11.25
N PRO A 47 -6.64 -11.66 -11.55
CA PRO A 47 -6.22 -12.73 -12.43
C PRO A 47 -6.78 -14.09 -11.99
N LEU A 48 -6.87 -15.03 -12.93
CA LEU A 48 -7.12 -16.42 -12.60
C LEU A 48 -6.04 -16.92 -11.66
N LEU A 49 -6.37 -17.89 -10.80
CA LEU A 49 -5.45 -18.35 -9.75
C LEU A 49 -4.08 -18.78 -10.31
N GLN A 50 -4.07 -19.46 -11.45
CA GLN A 50 -2.85 -19.92 -12.12
C GLN A 50 -1.99 -18.78 -12.72
N ASP A 51 -2.58 -17.59 -12.92
CA ASP A 51 -1.90 -16.43 -13.51
C ASP A 51 -1.45 -15.44 -12.42
N ARG A 52 -1.72 -15.73 -11.13
CA ARG A 52 -1.26 -14.90 -10.01
C ARG A 52 0.20 -15.19 -9.72
N LEU A 53 0.96 -14.11 -9.54
CA LEU A 53 2.41 -14.19 -9.47
C LEU A 53 2.93 -14.57 -8.08
N PHE A 54 2.16 -14.26 -7.04
CA PHE A 54 2.41 -14.70 -5.68
C PHE A 54 1.08 -14.92 -4.96
N VAL A 55 0.98 -15.98 -4.16
CA VAL A 55 -0.23 -16.29 -3.37
C VAL A 55 0.16 -16.42 -1.91
N SER A 56 -0.51 -15.67 -1.03
CA SER A 56 -0.38 -15.78 0.43
C SER A 56 -1.68 -16.30 1.04
N GLN A 57 -1.59 -17.32 1.87
CA GLN A 57 -2.75 -17.89 2.55
C GLN A 57 -3.33 -16.92 3.59
N ALA A 58 -2.47 -16.15 4.28
CA ALA A 58 -2.93 -15.13 5.22
C ALA A 58 -3.69 -13.99 4.50
N VAL A 59 -3.22 -13.58 3.31
CA VAL A 59 -3.93 -12.57 2.51
C VAL A 59 -5.28 -13.10 2.02
N GLU A 60 -5.36 -14.35 1.53
CA GLU A 60 -6.63 -14.94 1.13
C GLU A 60 -7.61 -15.10 2.32
N ALA A 61 -7.10 -15.41 3.52
CA ALA A 61 -7.90 -15.46 4.73
C ALA A 61 -8.44 -14.07 5.12
N GLU A 62 -7.62 -13.03 5.03
CA GLU A 62 -8.02 -11.66 5.32
C GLU A 62 -9.07 -11.13 4.33
N ILE A 63 -8.94 -11.49 3.04
CA ILE A 63 -9.98 -11.20 2.03
C ILE A 63 -11.31 -11.85 2.42
N ARG A 64 -11.31 -13.13 2.83
CA ARG A 64 -12.54 -13.80 3.29
C ARG A 64 -13.13 -13.12 4.51
N ARG A 65 -12.31 -12.76 5.50
CA ARG A 65 -12.74 -12.09 6.73
C ARG A 65 -13.40 -10.75 6.43
N ILE A 66 -12.71 -9.86 5.73
CA ILE A 66 -13.21 -8.52 5.40
C ILE A 66 -14.48 -8.60 4.54
N LYS A 67 -14.54 -9.49 3.56
CA LYS A 67 -15.77 -9.68 2.75
C LYS A 67 -16.97 -10.13 3.60
N SER A 68 -16.75 -10.85 4.68
CA SER A 68 -17.84 -11.27 5.58
C SER A 68 -18.33 -10.14 6.51
N GLU A 69 -17.49 -9.13 6.76
CA GLU A 69 -17.80 -7.98 7.62
C GLU A 69 -18.42 -6.81 6.84
N LEU A 70 -18.09 -6.67 5.56
CA LEU A 70 -18.58 -5.58 4.72
C LEU A 70 -20.01 -5.83 4.23
N THR A 71 -20.94 -4.97 4.63
CA THR A 71 -22.33 -5.00 4.18
C THR A 71 -22.52 -4.43 2.76
N ASN A 72 -21.61 -3.58 2.29
CA ASN A 72 -21.64 -3.04 0.93
C ASN A 72 -20.96 -4.03 -0.06
N PRO A 73 -21.72 -4.64 -0.99
CA PRO A 73 -21.18 -5.64 -1.92
C PRO A 73 -20.18 -5.04 -2.92
N LYS A 74 -20.32 -3.78 -3.31
CA LYS A 74 -19.36 -3.09 -4.19
C LYS A 74 -18.05 -2.85 -3.47
N LEU A 75 -18.07 -2.46 -2.19
CA LEU A 75 -16.88 -2.25 -1.39
C LEU A 75 -16.14 -3.57 -1.13
N ALA A 76 -16.87 -4.64 -0.80
CA ALA A 76 -16.30 -5.98 -0.66
C ALA A 76 -15.61 -6.46 -1.96
N TRP A 77 -16.24 -6.22 -3.12
CA TRP A 77 -15.65 -6.50 -4.42
C TRP A 77 -14.41 -5.63 -4.72
N MET A 78 -14.44 -4.34 -4.40
CA MET A 78 -13.27 -3.46 -4.56
C MET A 78 -12.11 -3.93 -3.67
N PHE A 79 -12.38 -4.26 -2.41
CA PHE A 79 -11.37 -4.77 -1.49
C PHE A 79 -10.72 -6.04 -2.02
N GLU A 80 -11.52 -7.01 -2.50
CA GLU A 80 -11.02 -8.25 -3.11
C GLU A 80 -10.12 -8.00 -4.31
N ASN A 81 -10.43 -6.99 -5.14
CA ASN A 81 -9.60 -6.70 -6.32
C ASN A 81 -8.34 -5.90 -5.99
N CYS A 82 -8.42 -4.98 -5.02
CA CYS A 82 -7.34 -4.04 -4.74
C CYS A 82 -6.35 -4.58 -3.71
N PHE A 83 -6.83 -5.21 -2.63
CA PHE A 83 -5.98 -5.63 -1.53
C PHE A 83 -4.87 -6.61 -1.95
N PRO A 84 -5.11 -7.64 -2.79
CA PRO A 84 -4.05 -8.55 -3.24
C PRO A 84 -3.39 -8.14 -4.56
N ASN A 85 -3.72 -6.99 -5.14
CA ASN A 85 -3.32 -6.66 -6.52
C ASN A 85 -1.80 -6.68 -6.73
N THR A 86 -1.02 -6.19 -5.76
CA THR A 86 0.45 -6.27 -5.77
C THR A 86 0.93 -7.73 -5.87
N LEU A 87 0.41 -8.63 -5.03
CA LEU A 87 0.81 -10.03 -5.05
C LEU A 87 0.40 -10.72 -6.35
N ASP A 88 -0.84 -10.44 -6.80
CA ASP A 88 -1.41 -11.04 -7.98
C ASP A 88 -0.66 -10.61 -9.26
N THR A 89 -0.19 -9.36 -9.35
CA THR A 89 0.20 -8.75 -10.63
C THR A 89 1.63 -8.21 -10.71
N THR A 90 2.30 -7.92 -9.60
CA THR A 90 3.58 -7.18 -9.65
C THR A 90 4.77 -7.84 -8.95
N VAL A 91 4.54 -8.84 -8.08
CA VAL A 91 5.61 -9.53 -7.35
C VAL A 91 6.35 -10.53 -8.25
N ARG A 92 7.68 -10.56 -8.16
CA ARG A 92 8.56 -11.62 -8.69
C ARG A 92 9.48 -12.09 -7.57
N TYR A 93 9.02 -13.10 -6.84
CA TYR A 93 9.78 -13.72 -5.75
C TYR A 93 10.65 -14.87 -6.25
N ARG A 94 11.89 -14.92 -5.76
CA ARG A 94 12.86 -15.98 -6.04
C ARG A 94 13.88 -16.11 -4.91
N LYS A 95 14.79 -17.07 -5.06
CA LYS A 95 16.01 -17.17 -4.26
C LYS A 95 17.21 -16.74 -5.11
N THR A 96 18.03 -15.83 -4.60
CA THR A 96 19.30 -15.41 -5.20
C THR A 96 20.39 -15.56 -4.16
N ASP A 97 21.44 -16.31 -4.49
CA ASP A 97 22.56 -16.62 -3.58
C ASP A 97 22.10 -17.21 -2.23
N GLY A 98 21.05 -18.04 -2.26
CA GLY A 98 20.45 -18.66 -1.07
C GLY A 98 19.57 -17.75 -0.22
N LYS A 99 19.50 -16.44 -0.51
CA LYS A 99 18.65 -15.46 0.19
C LYS A 99 17.35 -15.19 -0.57
N ASP A 100 16.32 -14.75 0.15
CA ASP A 100 15.08 -14.25 -0.46
C ASP A 100 15.38 -13.01 -1.31
N ASP A 101 14.82 -12.97 -2.50
CA ASP A 101 14.92 -11.85 -3.43
C ASP A 101 13.57 -11.60 -4.08
N THR A 102 13.04 -10.39 -3.94
CA THR A 102 11.74 -10.03 -4.50
C THR A 102 11.83 -8.72 -5.23
N VAL A 103 11.54 -8.75 -6.53
CA VAL A 103 11.29 -7.54 -7.31
C VAL A 103 9.79 -7.24 -7.28
N VAL A 104 9.43 -5.97 -7.12
CA VAL A 104 8.04 -5.50 -7.14
C VAL A 104 7.91 -4.43 -8.20
N TYR A 105 7.24 -4.76 -9.29
CA TYR A 105 6.93 -3.79 -10.34
C TYR A 105 5.87 -2.79 -9.86
N THR A 106 5.87 -1.57 -10.41
CA THR A 106 4.83 -0.59 -10.10
C THR A 106 3.47 -1.00 -10.68
N GLY A 107 3.48 -1.64 -11.84
CA GLY A 107 2.29 -2.14 -12.53
C GLY A 107 2.42 -1.95 -14.04
N ASP A 108 1.87 -0.84 -14.53
CA ASP A 108 1.92 -0.46 -15.95
C ASP A 108 3.30 0.04 -16.40
N ILE A 109 4.16 0.48 -15.47
CA ILE A 109 5.56 0.79 -15.73
C ILE A 109 6.42 -0.42 -15.32
N HIS A 110 7.26 -0.88 -16.24
CA HIS A 110 8.01 -2.13 -16.07
C HIS A 110 9.36 -1.92 -15.36
N ALA A 111 9.33 -1.31 -14.16
CA ALA A 111 10.48 -1.23 -13.26
C ALA A 111 10.04 -1.18 -11.79
N MET A 112 11.01 -1.26 -10.87
CA MET A 112 10.81 -1.23 -9.43
C MET A 112 11.24 0.12 -8.84
N TRP A 113 10.29 0.84 -8.25
CA TRP A 113 10.57 2.08 -7.51
C TRP A 113 10.78 1.75 -6.04
N LEU A 114 11.77 2.38 -5.40
CA LEU A 114 12.01 2.19 -3.96
C LEU A 114 10.81 2.62 -3.12
N ARG A 115 10.15 3.72 -3.51
CA ARG A 115 8.89 4.19 -2.89
C ARG A 115 7.77 3.17 -3.07
N ASP A 116 7.43 2.88 -4.32
CA ASP A 116 6.25 2.11 -4.67
C ASP A 116 6.34 0.69 -4.11
N SER A 117 7.47 0.01 -4.29
CA SER A 117 7.69 -1.32 -3.72
C SER A 117 7.58 -1.33 -2.19
N GLY A 118 8.10 -0.30 -1.51
CA GLY A 118 7.99 -0.15 -0.07
C GLY A 118 6.56 0.10 0.43
N ALA A 119 5.74 0.77 -0.37
CA ALA A 119 4.34 1.06 -0.05
C ALA A 119 3.40 -0.10 -0.43
N GLN A 120 3.59 -0.71 -1.60
CA GLN A 120 2.75 -1.77 -2.17
C GLN A 120 2.65 -2.97 -1.24
N VAL A 121 3.77 -3.38 -0.62
CA VAL A 121 3.79 -4.55 0.29
C VAL A 121 3.59 -4.20 1.77
N TRP A 122 3.58 -2.91 2.12
CA TRP A 122 3.42 -2.43 3.49
C TRP A 122 2.25 -3.07 4.25
N PRO A 123 1.01 -3.11 3.73
CA PRO A 123 -0.13 -3.63 4.49
C PRO A 123 -0.03 -5.14 4.75
N TYR A 124 0.84 -5.88 4.08
CA TYR A 124 1.01 -7.32 4.30
C TYR A 124 1.95 -7.65 5.45
N VAL A 125 2.77 -6.70 5.93
CA VAL A 125 3.71 -6.93 7.03
C VAL A 125 2.99 -7.41 8.30
N GLN A 126 1.81 -6.88 8.61
CA GLN A 126 1.00 -7.30 9.75
C GLN A 126 0.56 -8.78 9.68
N LEU A 127 0.58 -9.39 8.49
CA LEU A 127 0.19 -10.77 8.24
C LEU A 127 1.40 -11.72 8.22
N ALA A 128 2.63 -11.21 8.23
CA ALA A 128 3.85 -11.99 8.01
C ALA A 128 4.05 -13.13 9.03
N ASN A 129 3.68 -12.94 10.30
CA ASN A 129 3.82 -14.00 11.31
C ASN A 129 2.83 -15.16 11.14
N GLN A 130 1.82 -15.00 10.27
CA GLN A 130 0.81 -16.02 9.99
C GLN A 130 1.14 -16.81 8.72
N ASP A 131 2.12 -16.38 7.93
CA ASP A 131 2.43 -16.94 6.63
C ASP A 131 3.95 -16.85 6.35
N PRO A 132 4.70 -17.96 6.51
CA PRO A 132 6.15 -17.99 6.28
C PRO A 132 6.56 -17.62 4.86
N GLU A 133 5.77 -17.95 3.84
CA GLU A 133 6.08 -17.61 2.45
C GLU A 133 5.94 -16.11 2.22
N LEU A 134 4.87 -15.50 2.76
CA LEU A 134 4.71 -14.05 2.75
C LEU A 134 5.84 -13.35 3.50
N LYS A 135 6.24 -13.86 4.67
CA LYS A 135 7.36 -13.33 5.46
C LYS A 135 8.67 -13.37 4.66
N ALA A 136 8.94 -14.46 3.95
CA ALA A 136 10.11 -14.62 3.10
C ALA A 136 10.09 -13.65 1.91
N MET A 137 8.95 -13.52 1.23
CA MET A 137 8.76 -12.58 0.13
C MET A 137 9.02 -11.14 0.58
N LEU A 138 8.47 -10.71 1.73
CA LEU A 138 8.69 -9.38 2.31
C LEU A 138 10.16 -9.13 2.64
N ALA A 139 10.85 -10.13 3.21
CA ALA A 139 12.29 -10.05 3.45
C ALA A 139 13.07 -9.89 2.14
N GLY A 140 12.64 -10.57 1.07
CA GLY A 140 13.20 -10.43 -0.27
C GLY A 140 13.02 -9.05 -0.88
N VAL A 141 11.90 -8.37 -0.63
CA VAL A 141 11.69 -6.97 -1.08
C VAL A 141 12.72 -6.05 -0.41
N ILE A 142 12.88 -6.21 0.91
CA ILE A 142 13.81 -5.38 1.71
C ILE A 142 15.25 -5.57 1.24
N ARG A 143 15.68 -6.83 1.05
CA ARG A 143 17.02 -7.13 0.53
C ARG A 143 17.24 -6.56 -0.88
N ARG A 144 16.26 -6.72 -1.77
CA ARG A 144 16.31 -6.13 -3.11
C ARG A 144 16.44 -4.60 -3.05
N GLN A 145 15.70 -3.94 -2.16
CA GLN A 145 15.81 -2.48 -1.98
C GLN A 145 17.20 -2.06 -1.50
N PHE A 146 17.85 -2.82 -0.59
CA PHE A 146 19.23 -2.52 -0.18
C PHE A 146 20.23 -2.69 -1.32
N LYS A 147 20.08 -3.75 -2.14
CA LYS A 147 20.86 -3.93 -3.37
C LYS A 147 20.69 -2.73 -4.31
N CYS A 148 19.47 -2.26 -4.52
CA CYS A 148 19.17 -1.08 -5.33
C CYS A 148 19.88 0.18 -4.79
N ILE A 149 19.79 0.45 -3.48
CA ILE A 149 20.49 1.58 -2.86
C ILE A 149 22.01 1.49 -3.07
N ASN A 150 22.58 0.28 -3.02
CA ASN A 150 24.01 0.06 -3.25
C ASN A 150 24.43 0.23 -4.72
N ILE A 151 23.52 0.03 -5.68
CA ILE A 151 23.76 0.34 -7.09
C ILE A 151 23.87 1.85 -7.28
N ASP A 152 22.86 2.59 -6.82
CA ASP A 152 22.90 4.06 -6.81
C ASP A 152 21.93 4.66 -5.79
N PRO A 153 22.42 5.32 -4.72
CA PRO A 153 21.54 5.94 -3.73
C PRO A 153 20.80 7.17 -4.26
N TYR A 154 21.14 7.69 -5.45
CA TYR A 154 20.44 8.80 -6.09
C TYR A 154 19.30 8.35 -7.01
N ALA A 155 19.20 7.06 -7.33
CA ALA A 155 18.18 6.56 -8.24
C ALA A 155 16.87 6.24 -7.51
N ASN A 156 15.75 6.59 -8.16
CA ASN A 156 14.41 6.26 -7.69
C ASN A 156 13.92 4.90 -8.22
N ALA A 157 14.38 4.48 -9.41
CA ALA A 157 13.83 3.33 -10.13
C ALA A 157 14.90 2.38 -10.70
N PHE A 158 14.63 1.08 -10.59
CA PHE A 158 15.58 0.00 -10.89
C PHE A 158 14.94 -1.07 -11.78
N LEU A 159 15.77 -1.69 -12.62
CA LEU A 159 15.39 -2.79 -13.49
C LEU A 159 15.50 -4.13 -12.74
N ASP A 160 14.66 -5.10 -13.12
CA ASP A 160 14.84 -6.48 -12.70
C ASP A 160 16.01 -7.09 -13.49
N PRO A 161 17.08 -7.57 -12.83
CA PRO A 161 18.22 -8.17 -13.53
C PRO A 161 17.87 -9.47 -14.28
N TYR A 162 16.66 -10.03 -14.07
CA TYR A 162 16.17 -11.23 -14.73
C TYR A 162 15.03 -10.97 -15.73
N ASP A 163 14.68 -9.71 -15.98
CA ASP A 163 13.72 -9.37 -17.02
C ASP A 163 14.31 -9.69 -18.40
N PRO A 164 13.65 -10.51 -19.24
CA PRO A 164 14.12 -10.78 -20.59
C PRO A 164 14.01 -9.57 -21.53
N ASN A 165 13.24 -8.54 -21.19
CA ASN A 165 13.02 -7.36 -22.02
C ASN A 165 12.96 -6.06 -21.19
N PRO A 166 14.09 -5.70 -20.52
CA PRO A 166 14.17 -4.52 -19.67
C PRO A 166 13.92 -3.23 -20.45
N ASP A 167 13.16 -2.32 -19.83
CA ASP A 167 12.89 -1.01 -20.39
C ASP A 167 14.01 -0.01 -20.07
N HIS A 168 14.83 0.30 -21.07
CA HIS A 168 15.96 1.21 -21.00
C HIS A 168 15.65 2.64 -21.48
N GLN A 169 14.37 3.04 -21.53
CA GLN A 169 13.94 4.32 -22.11
C GLN A 169 14.75 5.55 -21.62
N TRP A 170 15.15 5.59 -20.34
CA TRP A 170 15.80 6.76 -19.72
C TRP A 170 17.33 6.72 -19.74
N MET A 171 17.95 5.76 -20.43
CA MET A 171 19.42 5.70 -20.57
C MET A 171 20.02 6.92 -21.30
N ARG A 172 19.20 7.77 -21.91
CA ARG A 172 19.61 9.00 -22.61
C ARG A 172 19.55 10.26 -21.74
N ASP A 173 19.11 10.15 -20.49
CA ASP A 173 19.05 11.28 -19.57
C ASP A 173 20.45 11.86 -19.34
N MET A 174 20.54 13.19 -19.18
CA MET A 174 21.79 13.90 -18.92
C MET A 174 22.20 13.78 -17.44
N THR A 175 22.51 12.56 -17.01
CA THR A 175 22.98 12.22 -15.67
C THR A 175 23.89 10.98 -15.74
N ASP A 176 24.59 10.66 -14.65
CA ASP A 176 25.41 9.46 -14.52
C ASP A 176 24.55 8.17 -14.44
N MET A 177 23.91 7.79 -15.53
CA MET A 177 23.15 6.54 -15.65
C MET A 177 24.08 5.32 -15.53
N LYS A 178 23.57 4.25 -14.91
CA LYS A 178 24.27 2.98 -14.72
C LYS A 178 23.41 1.82 -15.21
N GLU A 179 24.06 0.71 -15.50
CA GLU A 179 23.37 -0.56 -15.72
C GLU A 179 22.51 -0.93 -14.50
N GLY A 180 21.31 -1.46 -14.75
CA GLY A 180 20.34 -1.79 -13.70
C GLY A 180 19.46 -0.63 -13.23
N LEU A 181 19.71 0.61 -13.67
CA LEU A 181 18.81 1.73 -13.41
C LEU A 181 17.72 1.81 -14.48
N HIS A 182 16.49 2.02 -14.05
CA HIS A 182 15.43 2.46 -14.96
C HIS A 182 15.41 3.98 -15.03
N GLU A 183 15.47 4.69 -13.89
CA GLU A 183 15.43 6.16 -13.82
C GLU A 183 16.30 6.63 -12.64
N ARG A 184 16.94 7.80 -12.79
CA ARG A 184 17.85 8.38 -11.78
C ARG A 184 17.41 9.77 -11.31
N LYS A 185 16.15 9.91 -10.93
CA LYS A 185 15.65 11.13 -10.27
C LYS A 185 15.89 11.02 -8.77
N TRP A 186 16.62 11.98 -8.22
CA TRP A 186 16.91 12.02 -6.80
C TRP A 186 15.67 12.43 -5.99
N GLU A 187 15.17 11.49 -5.21
CA GLU A 187 13.97 11.64 -4.37
C GLU A 187 14.31 11.18 -2.95
N ILE A 188 14.26 12.08 -1.97
CA ILE A 188 14.62 11.78 -0.57
C ILE A 188 13.82 10.58 -0.04
N ASP A 189 12.54 10.49 -0.41
CA ASP A 189 11.66 9.42 0.04
C ASP A 189 12.05 8.04 -0.49
N SER A 190 12.77 7.96 -1.62
CA SER A 190 13.30 6.69 -2.15
C SER A 190 14.25 6.02 -1.15
N LEU A 191 14.96 6.78 -0.33
CA LEU A 191 15.79 6.24 0.76
C LEU A 191 15.04 6.12 2.10
N CYS A 192 13.79 6.58 2.19
CA CYS A 192 12.98 6.50 3.42
C CYS A 192 12.04 5.29 3.41
N TYR A 193 11.41 4.98 2.27
CA TYR A 193 10.49 3.85 2.15
C TYR A 193 11.13 2.49 2.48
N PRO A 194 12.36 2.16 2.03
CA PRO A 194 13.04 0.93 2.42
C PRO A 194 13.31 0.84 3.93
N LEU A 195 13.74 1.94 4.56
CA LEU A 195 13.98 1.96 6.02
C LEU A 195 12.69 1.78 6.80
N ARG A 196 11.64 2.47 6.36
CA ARG A 196 10.30 2.35 6.93
C ARG A 196 9.85 0.89 6.87
N LEU A 197 9.93 0.24 5.70
CA LEU A 197 9.53 -1.15 5.51
C LEU A 197 10.37 -2.10 6.38
N ALA A 198 11.69 -1.99 6.34
CA ALA A 198 12.61 -2.83 7.11
C ALA A 198 12.37 -2.72 8.62
N TYR A 199 12.15 -1.50 9.13
CA TYR A 199 11.83 -1.27 10.53
C TYR A 199 10.50 -1.92 10.93
N HIS A 200 9.44 -1.73 10.13
CA HIS A 200 8.14 -2.33 10.43
C HIS A 200 8.18 -3.86 10.36
N TYR A 201 8.88 -4.42 9.37
CA TYR A 201 9.12 -5.85 9.25
C TYR A 201 9.84 -6.40 10.48
N TRP A 202 10.94 -5.77 10.89
CA TRP A 202 11.69 -6.17 12.09
C TRP A 202 10.82 -6.12 13.34
N LYS A 203 10.12 -5.00 13.58
CA LYS A 203 9.29 -4.85 14.77
C LYS A 203 8.10 -5.80 14.81
N THR A 204 7.56 -6.17 13.66
CA THR A 204 6.43 -7.10 13.58
C THR A 204 6.87 -8.54 13.73
N THR A 205 7.98 -8.93 13.08
CA THR A 205 8.36 -10.33 12.93
C THR A 205 9.48 -10.80 13.86
N GLY A 206 10.19 -9.86 14.49
CA GLY A 206 11.41 -10.13 15.25
C GLY A 206 12.61 -10.56 14.41
N ASP A 207 12.46 -10.67 13.08
CA ASP A 207 13.50 -11.15 12.19
C ASP A 207 14.50 -10.04 11.87
N ILE A 208 15.75 -10.26 12.30
CA ILE A 208 16.88 -9.36 12.08
C ILE A 208 17.80 -9.83 10.94
N SER A 209 17.49 -10.96 10.29
CA SER A 209 18.33 -11.54 9.22
C SER A 209 18.39 -10.68 7.95
N ILE A 210 17.55 -9.66 7.86
CA ILE A 210 17.57 -8.64 6.79
C ILE A 210 18.67 -7.59 7.00
N PHE A 211 19.25 -7.50 8.20
CA PHE A 211 20.31 -6.54 8.54
C PHE A 211 21.69 -7.18 8.44
N ASP A 212 22.07 -7.55 7.21
CA ASP A 212 23.37 -8.14 6.88
C ASP A 212 24.34 -7.09 6.31
N GLU A 213 25.42 -7.53 5.66
CA GLU A 213 26.42 -6.64 5.08
C GLU A 213 25.85 -5.72 3.98
N GLU A 214 24.83 -6.16 3.22
CA GLU A 214 24.20 -5.34 2.18
C GLU A 214 23.47 -4.15 2.80
N TRP A 215 22.83 -4.36 3.95
CA TRP A 215 22.19 -3.30 4.74
C TRP A 215 23.22 -2.28 5.24
N LEU A 216 24.33 -2.73 5.81
CA LEU A 216 25.36 -1.84 6.35
C LEU A 216 25.91 -0.90 5.26
N GLN A 217 26.18 -1.45 4.07
CA GLN A 217 26.60 -0.68 2.90
C GLN A 217 25.52 0.32 2.46
N ALA A 218 24.26 -0.10 2.42
CA ALA A 218 23.16 0.77 1.99
C ALA A 218 22.97 1.97 2.93
N ILE A 219 23.11 1.75 4.23
CA ILE A 219 23.04 2.80 5.24
C ILE A 219 24.23 3.75 5.18
N GLU A 220 25.45 3.25 4.97
CA GLU A 220 26.63 4.08 4.81
C GLU A 220 26.53 4.99 3.58
N ASN A 221 26.08 4.45 2.44
CA ASN A 221 25.81 5.20 1.22
C ASN A 221 24.78 6.32 1.44
N LYS A 222 23.71 6.05 2.17
CA LYS A 222 22.71 7.06 2.56
C LYS A 222 23.29 8.16 3.44
N PHE A 223 24.10 7.81 4.44
CA PHE A 223 24.68 8.81 5.34
C PHE A 223 25.68 9.73 4.62
N ASN A 224 26.54 9.17 3.77
CA ASN A 224 27.47 9.95 2.96
C ASN A 224 26.73 10.94 2.05
N LEU A 225 25.59 10.53 1.49
CA LEU A 225 24.72 11.42 0.73
C LEU A 225 24.13 12.57 1.57
N SER A 226 23.59 12.26 2.75
CA SER A 226 22.99 13.28 3.62
C SER A 226 23.98 14.40 3.98
N LYS A 227 25.26 14.06 4.16
CA LYS A 227 26.32 15.05 4.41
C LYS A 227 26.56 15.96 3.21
N ILE A 228 26.51 15.44 1.98
CA ILE A 228 26.70 16.24 0.75
C ILE A 228 25.55 17.25 0.61
N VAL A 229 24.30 16.84 0.85
CA VAL A 229 23.14 17.74 0.78
C VAL A 229 23.25 18.86 1.81
N TYR A 230 23.69 18.56 3.04
CA TYR A 230 23.93 19.60 4.06
C TYR A 230 25.08 20.55 3.75
N ILE A 231 26.02 20.18 2.87
CA ILE A 231 27.14 21.05 2.45
C ILE A 231 26.74 21.95 1.28
N MET A 232 25.73 21.56 0.50
CA MET A 232 25.27 22.28 -0.69
C MET A 232 24.13 23.29 -0.43
N ILE A 233 23.63 23.39 0.81
CA ILE A 233 22.62 24.36 1.26
C ILE A 233 23.29 25.37 2.20
#